data_AF-A0A2E4D220-F1
#
_entry.id   AF-A0A2E4D220-F1
#
_cell.length_a   1.000
_cell.length_b   1.000
_cell.length_c   1.000
_cell.angle_alpha   90.00
_cell.angle_beta   90.00
_cell.angle_gamma   90.00
#
_symmetry.space_group_name_H-M   'P 1'
#
loop_
_entity.id
_entity.type
_entity.pdbx_description
1 polymer ?
#
loop_
_entity_poly.entity_id
_entity_poly.type
_entity_poly.pdbx_seq_one_letter_code
_entity_poly.pdbx_strand_id
1 'polypeptide(L)'
;MSSIDIENAVTKDMTISNIIEKFPYAADALKSRGIHCVGCGVSSYETLEQGVLGHGRKKEELDEILEEINLMISEMKDAVFVITERAAKVILETMTEEDPEYFGLQIEVSTNCNCSFEYHFKFVKEFLDDAHLVEQHGLKVGIGPDSLPMIKGTRMDYVMSVQGAGLKLSNPNSAKSGGCGCGGGGSSFS
;
A
#
# COMPACT_ATOMS: atom_id res chain seq x y z
N MET A 1 -21.25 14.21 0.71
CA MET A 1 -21.08 13.68 2.08
C MET A 1 -20.81 12.20 1.92
N SER A 2 -19.54 11.87 1.68
CA SER A 2 -19.08 10.49 1.59
C SER A 2 -19.28 9.87 2.97
N SER A 3 -20.10 8.82 3.03
CA SER A 3 -20.41 8.14 4.28
C SER A 3 -19.12 7.46 4.75
N ILE A 4 -18.50 8.01 5.79
CA ILE A 4 -17.38 7.33 6.46
C ILE A 4 -17.99 6.07 7.08
N ASP A 5 -17.74 4.92 6.46
CA ASP A 5 -18.11 3.62 7.00
C ASP A 5 -17.39 3.44 8.35
N ILE A 6 -18.13 3.63 9.44
CA ILE A 6 -17.65 3.65 10.83
C ILE A 6 -16.88 2.36 11.19
N GLU A 7 -17.13 1.25 10.50
CA GLU A 7 -16.42 -0.02 10.72
C GLU A 7 -14.95 -0.03 10.25
N ASN A 8 -14.53 0.94 9.41
CA ASN A 8 -13.16 1.04 8.90
C ASN A 8 -12.48 2.38 9.20
N ALA A 9 -13.04 3.19 10.10
CA ALA A 9 -12.44 4.46 10.49
C ALA A 9 -11.29 4.24 11.49
N VAL A 10 -10.19 4.97 11.30
CA VAL A 10 -9.15 5.10 12.33
C VAL A 10 -9.65 6.01 13.43
N THR A 11 -9.60 5.54 14.67
CA THR A 11 -9.95 6.32 15.86
C THR A 11 -8.74 6.56 16.73
N LYS A 12 -8.83 7.58 17.59
CA LYS A 12 -7.77 8.00 18.51
C LYS A 12 -7.33 6.91 19.50
N ASP A 13 -8.24 5.97 19.80
CA ASP A 13 -8.04 4.86 20.74
C ASP A 13 -7.37 3.65 20.08
N MET A 14 -7.23 3.64 18.75
CA MET A 14 -6.49 2.59 18.07
C MET A 14 -4.99 2.71 18.37
N THR A 15 -4.35 1.57 18.61
CA THR A 15 -2.89 1.51 18.72
C THR A 15 -2.25 1.80 17.38
N ILE A 16 -1.07 2.40 17.41
CA ILE A 16 -0.29 2.69 16.19
C ILE A 16 -0.04 1.39 15.40
N SER A 17 0.21 0.26 16.08
CA SER A 17 0.32 -1.05 15.42
C SER A 17 -0.96 -1.47 14.71
N ASN A 18 -2.13 -1.38 15.36
CA ASN A 18 -3.40 -1.77 14.73
C ASN A 18 -3.73 -0.90 13.51
N ILE A 19 -3.39 0.39 13.57
CA ILE A 19 -3.57 1.30 12.43
C ILE A 19 -2.66 0.87 11.27
N ILE A 20 -1.38 0.61 11.53
CA ILE A 20 -0.42 0.19 10.49
C ILE A 20 -0.76 -1.20 9.94
N GLU A 21 -1.23 -2.14 10.76
CA GLU A 21 -1.64 -3.46 10.30
C GLU A 21 -2.86 -3.41 9.39
N LYS A 22 -3.89 -2.63 9.77
CA LYS A 22 -5.10 -2.46 8.96
C LYS A 22 -4.89 -1.56 7.75
N PHE A 23 -4.06 -0.53 7.91
CA PHE A 23 -3.79 0.50 6.92
C PHE A 23 -2.28 0.72 6.80
N PRO A 24 -1.55 -0.18 6.11
CA PRO A 24 -0.10 -0.11 6.00
C PRO A 24 0.44 1.21 5.43
N TYR A 25 -0.40 1.89 4.66
CA TYR A 25 -0.15 3.21 4.09
C TYR A 25 -0.27 4.37 5.08
N ALA A 26 -1.05 4.22 6.15
CA ALA A 26 -1.16 5.24 7.19
C ALA A 26 0.19 5.45 7.90
N ALA A 27 1.09 4.45 7.85
CA ALA A 27 2.45 4.57 8.38
C ALA A 27 3.23 5.74 7.75
N ASP A 28 3.11 5.97 6.43
CA ASP A 28 3.80 7.09 5.78
C ASP A 28 3.14 8.43 6.11
N ALA A 29 1.80 8.47 6.16
CA ALA A 29 1.05 9.64 6.59
C ALA A 29 1.47 10.07 8.01
N LEU A 30 1.49 9.12 8.95
CA LEU A 30 1.92 9.32 10.34
C LEU A 30 3.38 9.81 10.42
N LYS A 31 4.30 9.21 9.64
CA LYS A 31 5.71 9.62 9.59
C LYS A 31 5.90 11.04 9.06
N SER A 32 5.15 11.43 8.02
CA SER A 32 5.26 12.76 7.40
C SER A 32 4.90 13.90 8.37
N ARG A 33 4.03 13.63 9.35
CA ARG A 33 3.64 14.58 10.42
C ARG A 33 4.55 14.52 11.66
N GLY A 34 5.72 13.89 11.53
CA GLY A 34 6.72 13.85 12.59
C GLY A 34 6.35 12.94 13.76
N ILE A 35 5.42 12.00 13.57
CA ILE A 35 5.25 10.84 14.47
C ILE A 35 6.38 9.86 14.13
N HIS A 36 7.61 10.26 14.44
CA HIS A 36 8.83 9.53 14.10
C HIS A 36 9.03 8.27 14.97
N CYS A 37 8.25 8.09 16.05
CA CYS A 37 8.32 6.90 16.88
C CYS A 37 7.73 5.62 16.20
N VAL A 38 7.38 5.67 14.92
CA VAL A 38 7.10 4.48 14.10
C VAL A 38 8.42 3.73 13.83
N GLY A 39 8.91 3.02 14.84
CA GLY A 39 10.17 2.25 14.77
C GLY A 39 10.92 2.11 16.10
N CYS A 40 10.55 2.84 17.15
CA CYS A 40 11.05 2.58 18.50
C CYS A 40 10.12 1.55 19.13
N GLY A 41 10.59 0.34 19.45
CA GLY A 41 9.75 -0.79 19.92
C GLY A 41 8.89 -0.54 21.18
N VAL A 42 8.91 0.67 21.74
CA VAL A 42 8.10 1.14 22.86
C VAL A 42 6.78 1.78 22.39
N SER A 43 6.75 2.45 21.23
CA SER A 43 5.58 3.25 20.78
C SER A 43 4.55 2.48 19.94
N SER A 44 4.87 1.25 19.54
CA SER A 44 3.96 0.38 18.80
C SER A 44 2.69 0.02 19.60
N TYR A 45 2.77 0.03 20.94
CA TYR A 45 1.67 -0.31 21.85
C TYR A 45 0.91 0.92 22.38
N GLU A 46 1.36 2.13 22.05
CA GLU A 46 0.67 3.36 22.41
C GLU A 46 -0.53 3.59 21.48
N THR A 47 -1.61 4.16 22.03
CA THR A 47 -2.72 4.67 21.20
C THR A 47 -2.27 5.92 20.43
N LEU A 48 -2.95 6.21 19.32
CA LEU A 48 -2.66 7.44 18.57
C LEU A 48 -2.80 8.69 19.45
N GLU A 49 -3.82 8.75 20.32
CA GLU A 49 -3.99 9.84 21.29
C GLU A 49 -2.80 9.94 22.25
N GLN A 50 -2.36 8.82 22.84
CA GLN A 50 -1.22 8.80 23.77
C GLN A 50 0.08 9.22 23.07
N GLY A 51 0.32 8.74 21.85
CA GLY A 51 1.51 9.10 21.08
C GLY A 51 1.53 10.58 20.67
N VAL A 52 0.38 11.18 20.35
CA VAL A 52 0.31 12.60 19.98
C VAL A 52 0.39 13.49 21.23
N LEU A 53 -0.44 13.23 22.25
CA LEU A 53 -0.52 14.08 23.45
C LEU A 53 0.69 13.91 24.39
N GLY A 54 1.29 12.72 24.45
CA GLY A 54 2.43 12.40 25.32
C GLY A 54 3.71 13.21 25.01
N HIS A 55 3.80 13.79 23.81
CA HIS A 55 4.91 14.64 23.37
C HIS A 55 4.59 16.14 23.39
N GLY A 56 3.53 16.56 24.10
CA GLY A 56 3.19 17.98 24.26
C GLY A 56 2.49 18.62 23.05
N ARG A 57 2.02 17.81 22.10
CA ARG A 57 1.17 18.27 20.99
C ARG A 57 -0.27 18.42 21.46
N LYS A 58 -1.01 19.30 20.80
CA LYS A 58 -2.37 19.67 21.21
C LYS A 58 -3.41 18.71 20.63
N LYS A 59 -4.58 18.68 21.25
CA LYS A 59 -5.73 17.89 20.78
C LYS A 59 -6.16 18.27 19.36
N GLU A 60 -5.98 19.54 18.99
CA GLU A 60 -6.26 20.01 17.63
C GLU A 60 -5.39 19.30 16.57
N GLU A 61 -4.11 19.03 16.86
CA GLU A 61 -3.25 18.26 15.94
C GLU A 61 -3.71 16.81 15.82
N LEU A 62 -4.20 16.19 16.91
CA LEU A 62 -4.73 14.82 16.87
C LEU A 62 -5.96 14.74 15.96
N ASP A 63 -6.88 15.70 16.06
CA ASP A 63 -8.09 15.75 15.26
C ASP A 63 -7.73 15.96 13.76
N GLU A 64 -6.78 16.83 13.44
CA GLU A 64 -6.27 17.02 12.07
C GLU A 64 -5.65 15.74 11.50
N ILE A 65 -4.83 15.02 12.28
CA ILE A 65 -4.22 13.76 11.86
C ILE A 65 -5.29 12.69 11.59
N LEU A 66 -6.31 12.60 12.46
CA LEU A 66 -7.40 11.65 12.29
C LEU A 66 -8.23 11.94 11.04
N GLU A 67 -8.53 13.21 10.79
CA GLU A 67 -9.26 13.62 9.59
C GLU A 67 -8.46 13.27 8.34
N GLU A 68 -7.17 13.60 8.30
CA GLU A 68 -6.30 13.32 7.17
C GLU A 68 -6.15 11.81 6.90
N ILE A 69 -5.92 11.01 7.93
CA ILE A 69 -5.80 9.55 7.79
C ILE A 69 -7.12 8.96 7.26
N ASN A 70 -8.26 9.38 7.81
CA ASN A 70 -9.55 8.84 7.38
C ASN A 70 -9.95 9.32 5.98
N LEU A 71 -9.58 10.53 5.58
CA LEU A 71 -9.72 11.01 4.20
C LEU A 71 -8.86 10.16 3.25
N MET A 72 -7.59 9.93 3.58
CA MET A 72 -6.73 9.06 2.78
C MET A 72 -7.27 7.63 2.70
N ILE A 73 -7.76 7.05 3.81
CA ILE A 73 -8.39 5.72 3.81
C ILE A 73 -9.61 5.70 2.90
N SER A 74 -10.45 6.74 2.96
CA SER A 74 -11.65 6.83 2.12
C SER A 74 -11.28 6.91 0.64
N GLU A 75 -10.32 7.75 0.26
CA GLU A 75 -9.89 7.88 -1.14
C GLU A 75 -9.23 6.59 -1.66
N MET A 76 -8.48 5.90 -0.81
CA MET A 76 -7.81 4.66 -1.21
C MET A 76 -8.71 3.42 -1.16
N LYS A 77 -9.84 3.45 -0.46
CA LYS A 77 -10.84 2.37 -0.46
C LYS A 77 -11.48 2.19 -1.83
N ASP A 78 -11.65 3.29 -2.56
CA ASP A 78 -12.18 3.28 -3.91
C ASP A 78 -11.10 3.03 -4.98
N ALA A 79 -9.82 3.21 -4.62
CA ALA A 79 -8.71 2.92 -5.51
C ALA A 79 -8.52 1.40 -5.69
N VAL A 80 -8.55 0.96 -6.95
CA VAL A 80 -8.23 -0.43 -7.30
C VAL A 80 -6.77 -0.72 -7.00
N PHE A 81 -5.87 0.19 -7.36
CA PHE A 81 -4.43 0.06 -7.17
C PHE A 81 -3.80 1.43 -6.92
N VAL A 82 -2.85 1.52 -6.00
CA VAL A 82 -2.16 2.76 -5.65
C VAL A 82 -0.66 2.57 -5.81
N ILE A 83 0.01 3.50 -6.45
CA ILE A 83 1.46 3.47 -6.69
C ILE A 83 2.06 4.71 -6.06
N THR A 84 3.12 4.55 -5.28
CA THR A 84 3.85 5.73 -4.79
C THR A 84 4.62 6.39 -5.91
N GLU A 85 4.82 7.71 -5.80
CA GLU A 85 5.63 8.47 -6.76
C GLU A 85 7.04 7.86 -6.93
N ARG A 86 7.63 7.35 -5.85
CA ARG A 86 8.93 6.67 -5.87
C ARG A 86 8.90 5.40 -6.72
N ALA A 87 7.89 4.56 -6.53
CA ALA A 87 7.73 3.35 -7.32
C ALA A 87 7.46 3.67 -8.80
N ALA A 88 6.54 4.59 -9.07
CA ALA A 88 6.22 5.01 -10.42
C ALA A 88 7.45 5.54 -11.16
N LYS A 89 8.26 6.37 -10.49
CA LYS A 89 9.48 6.91 -11.08
C LYS A 89 10.47 5.81 -11.46
N VAL A 90 10.79 4.90 -10.54
CA VAL A 90 11.73 3.80 -10.83
C VAL A 90 11.21 2.91 -11.94
N ILE A 91 9.90 2.60 -11.93
CA ILE A 91 9.27 1.78 -12.97
C ILE A 91 9.37 2.46 -14.34
N LEU A 92 9.07 3.77 -14.42
CA LEU A 92 9.17 4.54 -15.65
C LEU A 92 10.62 4.62 -16.16
N GLU A 93 11.59 4.82 -15.27
CA GLU A 93 13.02 4.82 -15.59
C GLU A 93 13.43 3.46 -16.17
N THR A 94 13.15 2.37 -15.45
CA THR A 94 13.46 1.00 -15.91
C THR A 94 12.76 0.64 -17.22
N MET A 95 11.49 1.01 -17.37
CA MET A 95 10.72 0.76 -18.58
C MET A 95 11.35 1.47 -19.79
N THR A 96 11.76 2.73 -19.63
CA THR A 96 12.40 3.51 -20.70
C THR A 96 13.80 3.00 -21.03
N GLU A 97 14.55 2.51 -20.04
CA GLU A 97 15.87 1.90 -20.23
C GLU A 97 15.81 0.56 -20.97
N GLU A 98 14.79 -0.27 -20.70
CA GLU A 98 14.60 -1.57 -21.35
C GLU A 98 14.09 -1.42 -22.79
N ASP A 99 12.97 -0.73 -22.99
CA ASP A 99 12.41 -0.46 -24.32
C ASP A 99 11.52 0.80 -24.29
N PRO A 100 11.87 1.86 -25.02
CA PRO A 100 11.08 3.10 -25.06
C PRO A 100 9.71 2.93 -25.74
N GLU A 101 9.44 1.80 -26.40
CA GLU A 101 8.11 1.49 -26.96
C GLU A 101 7.14 0.93 -25.91
N TYR A 102 7.59 0.60 -24.71
CA TYR A 102 6.68 0.19 -23.64
C TYR A 102 5.77 1.36 -23.24
N PHE A 103 4.47 1.06 -23.18
CA PHE A 103 3.43 2.04 -22.91
C PHE A 103 3.00 2.04 -21.43
N GLY A 104 3.29 0.94 -20.72
CA GLY A 104 3.04 0.84 -19.29
C GLY A 104 3.24 -0.56 -18.74
N LEU A 105 2.70 -0.78 -17.54
CA LEU A 105 2.87 -1.99 -16.76
C LEU A 105 1.56 -2.80 -16.72
N GLN A 106 1.58 -4.03 -17.21
CA GLN A 106 0.48 -4.99 -17.01
C GLN A 106 0.68 -5.74 -15.69
N ILE A 107 -0.39 -5.83 -14.91
CA ILE A 107 -0.45 -6.59 -13.66
C ILE A 107 -1.45 -7.73 -13.82
N GLU A 108 -0.98 -8.92 -13.48
CA GLU A 108 -1.79 -10.13 -13.37
C GLU A 108 -1.56 -10.76 -11.99
N VAL A 109 -2.64 -11.14 -11.31
CA VAL A 109 -2.58 -11.79 -10.00
C VAL A 109 -3.08 -13.21 -10.16
N SER A 110 -2.25 -14.17 -9.74
CA SER A 110 -2.60 -15.57 -9.67
C SER A 110 -2.65 -16.03 -8.21
N THR A 111 -3.43 -17.06 -7.91
CA THR A 111 -3.43 -17.72 -6.60
C THR A 111 -2.67 -19.01 -6.68
N ASN A 112 -1.69 -19.20 -5.78
CA ASN A 112 -1.02 -20.49 -5.65
C ASN A 112 -1.80 -21.43 -4.70
N CYS A 113 -1.42 -22.71 -4.69
CA CYS A 113 -2.06 -23.75 -3.87
C CYS A 113 -2.03 -23.46 -2.35
N ASN A 114 -1.21 -22.52 -1.90
CA ASN A 114 -1.08 -22.13 -0.49
C ASN A 114 -1.98 -20.93 -0.13
N CYS A 115 -2.99 -20.61 -0.95
CA CYS A 115 -3.87 -19.45 -0.77
C CYS A 115 -3.11 -18.12 -0.70
N SER A 116 -1.92 -18.06 -1.30
CA SER A 116 -1.13 -16.84 -1.42
C SER A 116 -1.30 -16.25 -2.82
N PHE A 117 -1.31 -14.92 -2.88
CA PHE A 117 -1.33 -14.19 -4.13
C PHE A 117 0.08 -14.09 -4.71
N GLU A 118 0.23 -14.47 -5.97
CA GLU A 118 1.42 -14.28 -6.77
C GLU A 118 1.15 -13.18 -7.80
N TYR A 119 2.06 -12.20 -7.87
CA TYR A 119 1.90 -11.02 -8.71
C TYR A 119 2.88 -11.10 -9.87
N HIS A 120 2.36 -11.00 -11.08
CA HIS A 120 3.14 -10.95 -12.31
C HIS A 120 3.09 -9.52 -12.86
N PHE A 121 4.27 -8.96 -13.06
CA PHE A 121 4.48 -7.62 -13.58
C PHE A 121 5.15 -7.73 -14.93
N LYS A 122 4.56 -7.11 -15.95
CA LYS A 122 5.10 -7.17 -17.31
C LYS A 122 5.04 -5.80 -17.97
N PHE A 123 6.15 -5.34 -18.54
CA PHE A 123 6.12 -4.19 -19.42
C PHE A 123 5.45 -4.56 -20.73
N VAL A 124 4.50 -3.74 -21.16
CA VAL A 124 3.69 -4.00 -22.35
C VAL A 124 3.67 -2.79 -23.27
N LYS A 125 3.70 -3.06 -24.57
CA LYS A 125 3.52 -2.03 -25.62
C LYS A 125 2.03 -1.75 -25.87
N GLU A 126 1.17 -2.69 -25.48
CA GLU A 126 -0.29 -2.61 -25.58
C GLU A 126 -0.91 -3.33 -24.37
N PHE A 127 -1.96 -2.78 -23.80
CA PHE A 127 -2.71 -3.42 -22.71
C PHE A 127 -3.73 -4.42 -23.26
N LEU A 128 -4.18 -5.34 -22.42
CA LEU A 128 -5.31 -6.21 -22.77
C LEU A 128 -6.56 -5.36 -23.04
N ASP A 129 -7.36 -5.73 -24.05
CA ASP A 129 -8.58 -4.99 -24.45
C ASP A 129 -9.60 -4.80 -23.31
N ASP A 130 -9.63 -5.74 -22.36
CA ASP A 130 -10.51 -5.75 -21.20
C ASP A 130 -9.80 -5.38 -19.89
N ALA A 131 -8.54 -4.93 -19.97
CA ALA A 131 -7.82 -4.47 -18.80
C ALA A 131 -8.44 -3.20 -18.25
N HIS A 132 -8.50 -3.12 -16.92
CA HIS A 132 -8.77 -1.88 -16.23
C HIS A 132 -7.51 -1.03 -16.20
N LEU A 133 -7.57 0.15 -16.83
CA LEU A 133 -6.45 1.07 -16.90
C LEU A 133 -6.47 2.04 -15.72
N VAL A 134 -5.35 2.09 -15.01
CA VAL A 134 -5.08 3.04 -13.92
C VAL A 134 -3.87 3.88 -14.33
N GLU A 135 -4.00 5.20 -14.29
CA GLU A 135 -2.88 6.10 -14.54
C GLU A 135 -2.57 6.88 -13.26
N GLN A 136 -1.34 6.74 -12.75
CA GLN A 136 -0.86 7.43 -11.56
C GLN A 136 0.59 7.85 -11.74
N HIS A 137 0.92 9.09 -11.37
CA HIS A 137 2.27 9.64 -11.44
C HIS A 137 2.93 9.50 -12.84
N GLY A 138 2.12 9.53 -13.91
CA GLY A 138 2.59 9.37 -15.30
C GLY A 138 2.84 7.91 -15.73
N LEU A 139 2.68 6.94 -14.83
CA LEU A 139 2.73 5.51 -15.15
C LEU A 139 1.32 5.00 -15.46
N LYS A 140 1.18 4.33 -16.60
CA LYS A 140 -0.04 3.61 -16.97
C LYS A 140 0.07 2.17 -16.53
N VAL A 141 -0.98 1.67 -15.91
CA VAL A 141 -1.06 0.32 -15.39
C VAL A 141 -2.33 -0.36 -15.88
N GLY A 142 -2.17 -1.50 -16.54
CA GLY A 142 -3.28 -2.35 -16.95
C GLY A 142 -3.47 -3.47 -15.94
N ILE A 143 -4.69 -3.64 -15.46
CA ILE A 143 -5.05 -4.71 -14.52
C ILE A 143 -6.04 -5.64 -15.21
N GLY A 144 -5.69 -6.93 -15.30
CA GLY A 144 -6.61 -7.92 -15.88
C GLY A 144 -7.93 -7.98 -15.09
N PRO A 145 -9.08 -8.20 -15.75
CA PRO A 145 -10.38 -8.18 -15.09
C PRO A 145 -10.50 -9.22 -13.96
N ASP A 146 -9.87 -10.39 -14.12
CA ASP A 146 -9.83 -11.43 -13.10
C ASP A 146 -8.99 -11.02 -11.87
N SER A 147 -8.03 -10.12 -12.05
CA SER A 147 -7.13 -9.64 -11.00
C SER A 147 -7.73 -8.50 -10.18
N LEU A 148 -8.71 -7.76 -10.72
CA LEU A 148 -9.39 -6.64 -10.06
C LEU A 148 -9.87 -6.94 -8.63
N PRO A 149 -10.64 -8.01 -8.37
CA PRO A 149 -11.12 -8.30 -7.01
C PRO A 149 -9.99 -8.70 -6.05
N MET A 150 -8.88 -9.19 -6.57
CA MET A 150 -7.75 -9.68 -5.78
C MET A 150 -6.83 -8.54 -5.38
N ILE A 151 -6.67 -7.55 -6.26
CA ILE A 151 -5.73 -6.44 -6.08
C ILE A 151 -6.37 -5.17 -5.53
N LYS A 152 -7.71 -5.09 -5.41
CA LYS A 152 -8.41 -3.91 -4.91
C LYS A 152 -7.84 -3.38 -3.58
N GLY A 153 -7.44 -2.12 -3.55
CA GLY A 153 -6.83 -1.47 -2.39
C GLY A 153 -5.35 -1.80 -2.17
N THR A 154 -4.71 -2.48 -3.13
CA THR A 154 -3.27 -2.78 -3.06
C THR A 154 -2.47 -1.53 -3.34
N ARG A 155 -1.41 -1.34 -2.55
CA ARG A 155 -0.42 -0.30 -2.76
C ARG A 155 0.94 -0.89 -3.15
N MET A 156 1.55 -0.30 -4.17
CA MET A 156 2.92 -0.57 -4.59
C MET A 156 3.83 0.60 -4.18
N ASP A 157 4.93 0.27 -3.53
CA ASP A 157 5.97 1.22 -3.13
C ASP A 157 7.37 0.71 -3.51
N TYR A 158 8.35 1.59 -3.55
CA TYR A 158 9.75 1.25 -3.80
C TYR A 158 10.59 1.62 -2.58
N VAL A 159 11.04 0.59 -1.87
CA VAL A 159 11.81 0.75 -0.63
C VAL A 159 13.28 0.51 -0.93
N MET A 160 14.11 1.49 -0.57
CA MET A 160 15.56 1.34 -0.55
C MET A 160 15.98 1.00 0.88
N SER A 161 16.59 -0.16 1.07
CA SER A 161 17.12 -0.62 2.35
C SER A 161 18.62 -0.88 2.25
N VAL A 162 19.29 -0.99 3.40
CA VAL A 162 20.72 -1.31 3.48
C VAL A 162 21.06 -2.68 2.87
N GLN A 163 20.06 -3.57 2.77
CA GLN A 163 20.20 -4.93 2.23
C GLN A 163 19.78 -5.02 0.76
N GLY A 164 19.27 -3.94 0.17
CA GLY A 164 18.81 -3.89 -1.22
C GLY A 164 17.65 -2.93 -1.42
N ALA A 165 17.43 -2.56 -2.68
CA ALA A 165 16.28 -1.79 -3.12
C ALA A 165 15.31 -2.71 -3.88
N GLY A 166 14.00 -2.52 -3.68
CA GLY A 166 13.01 -3.36 -4.32
C GLY A 166 11.59 -2.82 -4.24
N LEU A 167 10.74 -3.32 -5.14
CA LEU A 167 9.30 -3.07 -5.12
C LEU A 167 8.67 -3.85 -3.96
N LYS A 168 7.84 -3.16 -3.19
CA LYS A 168 7.08 -3.71 -2.08
C LYS A 168 5.59 -3.53 -2.35
N LEU A 169 4.84 -4.61 -2.27
CA LEU A 169 3.38 -4.59 -2.39
C LEU A 169 2.75 -4.78 -1.02
N SER A 170 1.67 -4.05 -0.79
CA SER A 170 0.82 -4.18 0.38
C SER A 170 -0.61 -4.33 -0.08
N ASN A 171 -1.11 -5.56 -0.03
CA ASN A 171 -2.47 -5.90 -0.43
C ASN A 171 -3.33 -6.17 0.83
N PRO A 172 -4.34 -5.35 1.14
CA PRO A 172 -5.23 -5.60 2.28
C PRO A 172 -6.01 -6.92 2.15
N ASN A 173 -6.18 -7.45 0.93
CA ASN A 173 -6.85 -8.73 0.69
C ASN A 173 -5.95 -9.94 0.98
N SER A 174 -4.62 -9.78 0.98
CA SER A 174 -3.69 -10.90 1.23
C SER A 174 -3.65 -11.33 2.69
N ALA A 175 -4.04 -10.44 3.62
CA ALA A 175 -4.07 -10.71 5.05
C ALA A 175 -5.14 -11.75 5.47
N LYS A 176 -6.08 -12.11 4.58
CA LYS A 176 -7.03 -13.20 4.86
C LYS A 176 -6.40 -14.60 4.87
N SER A 177 -5.11 -14.76 4.60
CA SER A 177 -4.35 -16.00 4.83
C SER A 177 -3.60 -16.04 6.18
N GLY A 178 -3.81 -15.03 7.05
CA GLY A 178 -3.30 -15.01 8.43
C GLY A 178 -3.98 -16.04 9.33
N GLY A 179 -3.66 -17.32 9.12
CA GLY A 179 -4.25 -18.41 9.89
C GLY A 179 -3.79 -19.81 9.49
N CYS A 180 -2.55 -20.01 9.01
CA CYS A 180 -1.95 -21.34 9.10
C CYS A 180 -0.43 -21.24 9.04
N GLY A 181 0.23 -21.63 10.13
CA GLY A 181 1.68 -21.77 10.17
C GLY A 181 2.12 -22.88 9.22
N CYS A 182 2.92 -22.55 8.23
CA CYS A 182 3.88 -23.49 7.67
C CYS A 182 5.03 -22.70 7.04
N GLY A 183 6.24 -22.93 7.55
CA GLY A 183 7.45 -22.30 7.06
C GLY A 183 7.88 -22.85 5.70
N GLY A 184 8.64 -22.02 4.99
CA GLY A 184 9.51 -22.44 3.89
C GLY A 184 9.02 -22.02 2.51
N GLY A 185 9.88 -21.29 1.79
CA GLY A 185 9.78 -21.11 0.34
C GLY A 185 10.04 -19.68 -0.09
N GLY A 186 11.31 -19.37 -0.41
CA GLY A 186 11.69 -18.10 -1.00
C GLY A 186 11.11 -17.91 -2.41
N SER A 187 10.78 -16.67 -2.74
CA SER A 187 10.44 -16.25 -4.10
C SER A 187 11.71 -15.69 -4.77
N SER A 188 12.32 -16.50 -5.64
CA SER A 188 13.34 -16.05 -6.59
C SER A 188 12.67 -15.40 -7.79
N PHE A 189 13.19 -14.25 -8.21
CA PHE A 189 12.96 -13.68 -9.53
C PHE A 189 13.77 -14.49 -10.56
N SER A 190 13.20 -14.75 -11.73
CA SER A 190 13.89 -15.22 -12.93
C SER A 190 13.47 -14.35 -14.10
#